data_AF-A0A6G3X4K3-F1
#
_entry.id   AF-A0A6G3X4K3-F1
#
_cell.length_a   1.000
_cell.length_b   1.000
_cell.length_c   1.000
_cell.angle_alpha   90.00
_cell.angle_beta   90.00
_cell.angle_gamma   90.00
#
_symmetry.space_group_name_H-M   'P 1'
#
loop_
_entity.id
_entity.type
_entity.pdbx_description
1 polymer ?
#
loop_
_entity_poly.entity_id
_entity_poly.type
_entity_poly.pdbx_seq_one_letter_code
_entity_poly.pdbx_strand_id
1 'polypeptide(L)' 'VSRGEFRPVDADRFAARLRALLDGFSIHVTVGLPGTGREQVLAQAAEFLDETLTPGAR' A
#
# COMPACT_ATOMS: atom_id res chain seq x y z
N VAL A 1 0.45 -12.02 15.34
CA VAL A 1 0.39 -13.06 14.29
C VAL A 1 -1.01 -13.06 13.70
N SER A 2 -1.16 -12.88 12.39
CA SER A 2 -2.46 -12.79 11.70
C SER A 2 -3.17 -14.15 11.71
N ARG A 3 -4.50 -14.18 11.84
CA ARG A 3 -5.33 -15.40 11.92
C ARG A 3 -5.69 -15.98 10.53
N GLY A 4 -4.81 -15.81 9.55
CA GLY A 4 -5.10 -16.11 8.15
C GLY A 4 -5.88 -15.02 7.42
N GLU A 5 -6.02 -13.85 8.03
CA GLU A 5 -6.66 -12.66 7.43
C GLU A 5 -5.80 -12.06 6.31
N PHE A 6 -4.49 -12.32 6.33
CA PHE A 6 -3.55 -11.86 5.31
C PHE A 6 -2.81 -13.03 4.66
N ARG A 7 -2.43 -12.82 3.40
CA ARG A 7 -1.47 -13.63 2.68
C ARG A 7 -0.15 -13.70 3.48
N PRO A 8 0.50 -14.87 3.56
CA PRO A 8 1.81 -14.99 4.19
C PRO A 8 2.85 -14.14 3.44
N VAL A 9 3.47 -13.20 4.14
CA VAL A 9 4.57 -12.36 3.66
C VAL A 9 5.64 -12.23 4.74
N ASP A 10 6.85 -11.86 4.36
CA ASP A 10 7.85 -11.35 5.30
C ASP A 10 7.40 -9.98 5.80
N ALA A 11 6.93 -9.91 7.05
CA ALA A 11 6.27 -8.74 7.60
C ALA A 11 7.21 -7.53 7.70
N ASP A 12 8.46 -7.73 8.13
CA ASP A 12 9.44 -6.65 8.28
C ASP A 12 9.82 -6.07 6.91
N ARG A 13 10.09 -6.95 5.95
CA ARG A 13 10.41 -6.53 4.58
C ARG A 13 9.24 -5.82 3.91
N PHE A 14 8.03 -6.33 4.13
CA PHE A 14 6.81 -5.72 3.58
C PHE A 14 6.56 -4.33 4.20
N ALA A 15 6.65 -4.20 5.52
CA ALA A 15 6.46 -2.93 6.22
C ALA A 15 7.47 -1.87 5.75
N ALA A 16 8.75 -2.24 5.59
CA ALA A 16 9.78 -1.35 5.05
C ALA A 16 9.43 -0.88 3.63
N ARG A 17 8.97 -1.77 2.76
CA ARG A 17 8.57 -1.43 1.38
C ARG A 17 7.34 -0.54 1.34
N LEU A 18 6.31 -0.84 2.15
CA LEU A 18 5.09 -0.04 2.23
C LEU A 18 5.41 1.39 2.69
N ARG A 19 6.28 1.53 3.70
CA ARG A 19 6.71 2.85 4.17
C ARG A 19 7.39 3.67 3.08
N ALA A 20 8.35 3.07 2.36
CA ALA A 20 9.03 3.74 1.26
C ALA A 20 8.05 4.17 0.13
N LEU A 21 7.04 3.34 -0.17
CA LEU A 21 6.01 3.66 -1.15
C LEU A 21 5.17 4.89 -0.70
N LEU A 22 4.69 4.89 0.55
CA LEU A 22 3.90 5.98 1.10
C LEU A 22 4.71 7.28 1.18
N ASP A 23 5.99 7.20 1.56
CA ASP A 23 6.90 8.34 1.58
C ASP A 23 7.04 8.96 0.17
N GLY A 24 7.11 8.13 -0.88
CA GLY A 24 7.13 8.58 -2.29
C GLY A 24 5.83 9.26 -2.74
N PHE A 25 4.67 8.78 -2.29
CA PHE A 25 3.39 9.43 -2.58
C PHE A 25 3.21 10.76 -1.85
N SER A 26 3.79 10.92 -0.66
CA SER A 26 3.69 12.17 0.11
C SER A 26 4.21 13.38 -0.68
N ILE A 27 5.21 13.19 -1.55
CA ILE A 27 5.72 14.23 -2.45
C ILE A 27 4.64 14.66 -3.46
N HIS A 28 3.97 13.70 -4.11
CA HIS A 28 2.96 13.97 -5.13
C HIS A 28 1.76 14.75 -4.57
N VAL A 29 1.31 14.37 -3.36
CA VAL A 29 0.23 15.06 -2.64
C VAL A 29 0.67 16.48 -2.23
N THR A 30 1.90 16.65 -1.74
CA THR A 30 2.41 17.94 -1.28
C THR A 30 2.63 18.92 -2.44
N VAL A 31 3.09 18.43 -3.58
CA VAL A 31 3.39 19.24 -4.78
C VAL A 31 2.11 19.61 -5.55
N GLY A 32 1.00 18.90 -5.33
CA GLY A 32 -0.29 19.22 -5.94
C GLY A 32 -0.34 18.94 -7.44
N LEU A 33 0.32 17.86 -7.88
CA LEU A 33 0.31 17.44 -9.28
C LEU A 33 -1.13 17.14 -9.75
N PRO A 34 -1.60 17.73 -10.86
CA PRO A 34 -2.92 17.44 -11.40
C PRO A 34 -3.10 15.95 -11.67
N GLY A 35 -4.18 15.35 -11.17
CA GLY A 35 -4.46 13.92 -11.32
C GLY A 35 -3.77 12.99 -10.32
N THR A 36 -2.95 13.50 -9.38
CA THR A 36 -2.33 12.71 -8.29
C THR A 36 -2.63 13.32 -6.91
N GLY A 37 -3.92 13.63 -6.70
CA GLY A 37 -4.41 14.09 -5.41
C GLY A 37 -4.42 13.00 -4.35
N ARG A 38 -4.71 13.39 -3.11
CA ARG A 38 -4.78 12.50 -1.94
C ARG A 38 -5.67 11.28 -2.16
N GLU A 39 -6.83 11.44 -2.79
CA GLU A 39 -7.75 10.34 -3.05
C GLU A 39 -7.15 9.28 -3.98
N GLN A 40 -6.47 9.72 -5.04
CA GLN A 40 -5.81 8.81 -5.99
C GLN A 40 -4.72 7.99 -5.32
N VAL A 41 -3.92 8.63 -4.45
CA VAL A 41 -2.87 7.97 -3.66
C VAL A 41 -3.46 6.93 -2.71
N LEU A 42 -4.55 7.26 -2.03
CA LEU A 42 -5.21 6.31 -1.12
C LEU A 42 -5.81 5.13 -1.89
N ALA A 43 -6.39 5.36 -3.07
CA ALA A 43 -6.88 4.29 -3.93
C ALA A 43 -5.75 3.35 -4.37
N GLN A 44 -4.63 3.90 -4.83
CA GLN A 44 -3.46 3.10 -5.23
C GLN A 44 -2.86 2.30 -4.07
N ALA A 45 -2.79 2.92 -2.88
CA ALA A 45 -2.30 2.23 -1.69
C ALA A 45 -3.24 1.08 -1.27
N ALA A 46 -4.56 1.29 -1.35
CA ALA A 46 -5.54 0.27 -1.06
C ALA A 46 -5.47 -0.90 -2.06
N GLU A 47 -5.37 -0.60 -3.36
CA GLU A 47 -5.19 -1.61 -4.42
C GLU A 47 -3.91 -2.43 -4.19
N PHE A 48 -2.78 -1.76 -3.93
CA PHE A 48 -1.53 -2.45 -3.62
C PHE A 48 -1.65 -3.37 -2.40
N LEU A 49 -2.33 -2.93 -1.34
CA LEU A 49 -2.56 -3.75 -0.15
C LEU A 49 -3.44 -4.96 -0.46
N ASP A 50 -4.49 -4.78 -1.26
CA ASP A 50 -5.37 -5.87 -1.69
C ASP A 50 -4.60 -6.90 -2.51
N GLU A 51 -3.87 -6.49 -3.54
CA GLU A 51 -3.08 -7.40 -4.39
C GLU A 51 -2.02 -8.19 -3.61
N THR A 52 -1.43 -7.58 -2.58
CA THR A 52 -0.28 -8.14 -1.86
C THR A 52 -0.66 -8.92 -0.62
N LEU A 53 -1.71 -8.50 0.09
CA LEU A 53 -2.10 -9.07 1.38
C LEU A 53 -3.41 -9.85 1.31
N THR A 54 -4.22 -9.74 0.26
CA THR A 54 -5.46 -10.52 0.20
C THR A 54 -5.16 -12.01 0.06
N PRO A 55 -5.69 -12.85 0.95
CA PRO A 55 -5.57 -14.30 0.80
C PRO A 55 -6.25 -14.72 -0.50
N GLY A 56 -5.53 -15.44 -1.37
CA GLY A 56 -6.16 -16.04 -2.54
C GLY A 56 -7.30 -16.97 -2.10
N ALA A 57 -8.45 -16.88 -2.77
CA ALA A 57 -9.57 -17.77 -2.51
C ALA A 57 -9.08 -19.23 -2.58
N ARG A 58 -9.12 -19.92 -1.45
CA ARG A 58 -8.78 -21.34 -1.35
C ARG A 58 -9.84 -22.18 -2.04
#